data_AF-A0AB36CZA9-F1
#
_entry.id   AF-A0AB36CZA9-F1
#
_cell.length_a   1.000
_cell.length_b   1.000
_cell.length_c   1.000
_cell.angle_alpha   90.00
_cell.angle_beta   90.00
_cell.angle_gamma   90.00
#
_symmetry.space_group_name_H-M   'P 1'
#
loop_
_entity.id
_entity.type
_entity.pdbx_description
1 polymer ?
#
loop_
_entity_poly.entity_id
_entity_poly.type
_entity_poly.pdbx_seq_one_letter_code
_entity_poly.pdbx_strand_id
1 'polypeptide(L)' 'MTVAKIINGYTVDKGKDGQWHITAANGEDVSGPLPSEAMAVEVASVLDYTPPAPKRRGKSQD' A
#
# COMPACT_ATOMS: atom_id res chain seq x y z
N MET A 1 1.87 18.18 8.10
CA MET A 1 1.20 17.26 7.17
C MET A 1 2.25 16.28 6.69
N THR A 2 2.18 15.02 7.12
CA THR A 2 3.05 13.96 6.57
C THR A 2 2.50 13.55 5.22
N VAL A 3 3.34 13.59 4.20
CA VAL A 3 2.98 13.21 2.84
C VAL A 3 2.88 11.69 2.80
N ALA A 4 1.68 11.15 2.54
CA ALA A 4 1.54 9.71 2.29
C ALA A 4 2.33 9.37 1.02
N LYS A 5 3.19 8.35 1.11
CA LYS A 5 4.09 7.96 0.02
C LYS A 5 3.60 6.67 -0.60
N ILE A 6 3.51 6.62 -1.93
CA ILE A 6 3.12 5.40 -2.64
C ILE A 6 4.37 4.70 -3.15
N ILE A 7 4.56 3.44 -2.76
CA ILE A 7 5.70 2.61 -3.16
C ILE A 7 5.14 1.26 -3.60
N ASN A 8 5.45 0.85 -4.82
CA ASN A 8 4.97 -0.40 -5.39
C ASN A 8 3.46 -0.60 -5.19
N GLY A 9 2.62 0.44 -5.33
CA GLY A 9 1.16 0.29 -5.11
C GLY A 9 0.71 0.16 -3.64
N TYR A 10 1.63 0.19 -2.68
CA TYR A 10 1.34 0.36 -1.25
C TYR A 10 1.42 1.82 -0.85
N THR A 11 0.54 2.22 0.07
CA THR A 11 0.52 3.53 0.70
C THR A 11 1.23 3.45 2.04
N VAL A 12 2.23 4.29 2.22
CA VAL A 12 2.97 4.46 3.48
C VAL A 12 2.49 5.75 4.12
N ASP A 13 1.84 5.64 5.28
CA ASP A 13 1.30 6.77 6.02
C ASP A 13 1.56 6.67 7.53
N LYS A 14 1.54 7.82 8.20
CA LYS A 14 1.73 7.90 9.64
C LYS A 14 0.36 7.94 10.33
N GLY A 15 0.05 6.87 11.06
CA GLY A 15 -1.17 6.74 11.84
C GLY A 15 -1.24 7.75 12.99
N LYS A 16 -2.43 7.86 13.59
CA LYS A 16 -2.68 8.77 14.73
C LYS A 16 -1.83 8.44 15.97
N ASP A 17 -1.38 7.19 16.06
CA ASP A 17 -0.55 6.67 17.15
C ASP A 17 0.93 7.05 16.98
N GLY A 18 1.25 7.80 15.91
CA GLY A 18 2.62 8.21 15.58
C GLY A 18 3.45 7.13 14.92
N GLN A 19 2.86 5.96 14.65
CA GLN A 19 3.47 4.82 14.00
C GLN A 19 3.19 4.84 12.49
N TRP A 20 4.04 4.19 11.71
CA TRP A 20 3.92 4.10 10.25
C TRP A 20 3.21 2.81 9.85
N HIS A 21 2.23 2.93 8.97
CA HIS A 21 1.45 1.82 8.45
C HIS A 21 1.68 1.70 6.94
N ILE A 22 1.52 0.48 6.44
CA ILE A 22 1.61 0.17 5.01
C ILE A 22 0.27 -0.39 4.59
N THR A 23 -0.50 0.39 3.84
CA THR A 23 -1.80 -0.04 3.31
C THR A 23 -1.67 -0.47 1.86
N ALA A 24 -2.20 -1.62 1.49
CA ALA A 24 -2.35 -1.98 0.08
C ALA A 24 -3.39 -1.08 -0.61
N ALA A 25 -3.39 -1.05 -1.94
CA ALA A 25 -4.35 -0.29 -2.73
C ALA A 25 -5.83 -0.71 -2.50
N ASN A 26 -6.07 -1.88 -1.89
CA ASN A 26 -7.39 -2.36 -1.47
C ASN A 26 -7.80 -1.84 -0.08
N GLY A 27 -6.95 -1.07 0.62
CA GLY A 27 -7.18 -0.57 1.98
C GLY A 27 -6.85 -1.56 3.09
N GLU A 28 -6.24 -2.71 2.78
CA GLU A 28 -5.77 -3.67 3.77
C GLU A 28 -4.46 -3.18 4.41
N ASP A 29 -4.36 -3.24 5.74
CA ASP A 29 -3.11 -2.97 6.45
C ASP A 29 -2.18 -4.19 6.29
N VAL A 30 -1.13 -4.00 5.51
CA VAL A 30 -0.19 -5.05 5.06
C VAL A 30 0.95 -5.21 6.06
N SER A 31 1.32 -4.14 6.76
CA SER A 31 2.34 -4.18 7.80
C SER A 31 1.96 -3.24 8.94
N GLY A 32 1.71 -3.85 10.10
CA GLY A 32 1.46 -3.17 11.36
C GLY A 32 2.67 -2.40 11.89
N PRO A 33 2.48 -1.66 12.98
CA PRO A 33 3.05 -0.34 13.15
C PRO A 33 4.58 -0.34 13.15
N LEU A 34 5.13 0.44 12.22
CA LEU A 34 6.56 0.62 12.05
C LEU A 34 7.03 1.90 12.76
N PRO A 35 8.23 1.89 13.36
CA PRO A 35 8.70 3.00 14.17
C PRO A 35 9.21 4.19 13.34
N SER A 36 9.48 4.02 12.04
CA SER A 36 10.03 5.08 11.18
C SER A 36 9.55 4.97 9.73
N GLU A 37 9.57 6.11 9.02
CA GLU A 37 9.25 6.17 7.60
C GLU A 37 10.19 5.30 6.78
N ALA A 38 11.50 5.34 7.08
CA ALA A 38 12.51 4.56 6.37
C ALA A 38 12.22 3.05 6.44
N MET A 39 11.84 2.54 7.62
CA MET A 39 11.43 1.13 7.76
C MET A 39 10.18 0.83 6.92
N ALA A 40 9.18 1.72 6.92
CA ALA A 40 7.98 1.51 6.12
C ALA A 40 8.26 1.54 4.61
N VAL A 41 9.19 2.40 4.18
CA VAL A 41 9.68 2.48 2.80
C VAL A 41 10.44 1.22 2.40
N GLU A 42 11.31 0.70 3.27
CA GLU A 42 12.06 -0.54 3.02
C GLU A 42 11.14 -1.77 2.97
N VAL A 43 10.17 -1.87 3.87
CA VAL A 43 9.19 -2.97 3.82
C VAL A 43 8.32 -2.85 2.57
N ALA A 44 7.80 -1.66 2.25
CA ALA A 44 7.03 -1.45 1.04
C ALA A 44 7.82 -1.69 -0.26
N SER A 45 9.13 -1.45 -0.26
CA SER A 45 9.98 -1.69 -1.44
C SER A 45 10.30 -3.17 -1.66
N VAL A 46 10.36 -3.96 -0.58
CA VAL A 46 10.50 -5.43 -0.63
C VAL A 46 9.18 -6.11 -1.01
N LEU A 47 8.05 -5.49 -0.67
CA LEU A 47 6.74 -6.02 -1.04
C LEU A 47 6.50 -5.88 -2.55
N ASP A 48 6.44 -7.02 -3.22
CA ASP A 48 6.03 -7.13 -4.61
C ASP A 48 4.51 -7.04 -4.71
N TYR A 49 4.00 -5.84 -5.01
CA TYR A 49 2.59 -5.68 -5.35
C TYR A 49 2.36 -6.19 -6.77
N THR A 50 1.71 -7.34 -6.85
CA THR A 50 1.09 -7.79 -8.09
C THR A 50 -0.34 -7.23 -8.12
N PRO A 51 -0.64 -6.19 -8.92
CA PRO A 51 -2.01 -5.73 -9.05
C PRO A 51 -2.90 -6.88 -9.52
N PRO A 52 -4.13 -6.99 -9.01
CA PRO A 52 -5.06 -8.03 -9.44
C PRO A 52 -5.20 -7.95 -10.96
N ALA A 53 -5.12 -9.12 -11.61
CA ALA A 53 -5.16 -9.21 -13.06
C ALA A 53 -6.34 -8.38 -13.61
N PRO A 54 -6.12 -7.55 -14.65
CA PRO A 54 -7.18 -6.72 -15.21
C PRO A 54 -8.40 -7.58 -15.47
N LYS A 55 -9.52 -7.26 -14.81
CA LYS A 55 -10.79 -7.97 -15.02
C LYS A 55 -11.16 -7.75 -16.47
N ARG A 56 -10.91 -8.75 -17.33
CA ARG A 56 -11.28 -8.70 -18.75
C ARG A 56 -12.75 -8.34 -18.78
N ARG A 57 -13.06 -7.11 -19.23
CA ARG A 57 -14.43 -6.64 -19.41
C ARG A 57 -15.02 -7.55 -20.48
N GLY A 58 -15.65 -8.64 -20.05
CA GLY A 58 -16.45 -9.50 -20.89
C GLY A 58 -17.43 -8.58 -21.60
N LYS A 59 -17.22 -8.43 -22.90
CA LYS A 59 -18.08 -7.66 -23.76
C LYS A 59 -19.38 -8.44 -23.83
N SER A 60 -20.32 -8.16 -22.92
CA SER A 60 -21.73 -8.45 -23.13
C SER A 60 -22.17 -7.53 -24.27
N GLN A 61 -21.87 -7.99 -25.48
CA GLN A 61 -22.52 -7.58 -26.70
C GLN A 61 -23.32 -8.80 -27.13
N ASP A 62 -24.53 -8.91 -26.59
CA ASP A 62 -25.74 -9.40 -27.26
C ASP A 62 -26.96 -8.92 -26.45
#